data_AF-A0A3D9LFS3-F1
#
_entry.id   AF-A0A3D9LFS3-F1
#
_cell.length_a   1.000
_cell.length_b   1.000
_cell.length_c   1.000
_cell.angle_alpha   90.00
_cell.angle_beta   90.00
_cell.angle_gamma   90.00
#
_symmetry.space_group_name_H-M   'P 1'
#
loop_
_entity.id
_entity.type
_entity.pdbx_description
1 polymer ?
#
loop_
_entity_poly.entity_id
_entity_poly.type
_entity_poly.pdbx_seq_one_letter_code
_entity_poly.pdbx_strand_id
1 'polypeptide(L)'
;MAGHETTTLLTEALQILKDTDADDSRVKARGRRAHARVLAMINFADETARLRREQRIANLLMLARMSHDDSEWALDEARSMLHEEKL
;
A
#
# COMPACT_ATOMS: atom_id res chain seq x y z
N MET A 1 -4.45 -2.11 -11.47
CA MET A 1 -3.70 -0.88 -11.83
C MET A 1 -3.21 -0.05 -10.61
N ALA A 2 -3.29 -0.57 -9.37
CA ALA A 2 -3.08 0.21 -8.14
C ALA A 2 -1.64 0.69 -7.84
N GLY A 3 -0.60 -0.03 -8.29
CA GLY A 3 0.79 0.33 -7.98
C GLY A 3 1.29 1.63 -8.64
N HIS A 4 0.64 2.06 -9.72
CA HIS A 4 0.95 3.34 -10.35
C HIS A 4 0.33 4.51 -9.56
N GLU A 5 -0.88 4.31 -9.03
CA GLU A 5 -1.59 5.30 -8.23
C GLU A 5 -0.93 5.56 -6.87
N THR A 6 -0.42 4.53 -6.18
CA THR A 6 0.30 4.73 -4.91
C THR A 6 1.56 5.57 -5.09
N THR A 7 2.39 5.23 -6.09
CA THR A 7 3.60 6.00 -6.41
C THR A 7 3.28 7.47 -6.75
N THR A 8 2.12 7.73 -7.37
CA THR A 8 1.67 9.10 -7.67
C THR A 8 1.28 9.90 -6.43
N LEU A 9 0.62 9.29 -5.43
CA LEU A 9 0.19 10.01 -4.22
C LEU A 9 1.37 10.48 -3.35
N LEU A 10 2.39 9.64 -3.19
CA LEU A 10 3.60 10.03 -2.46
C LEU A 10 4.37 11.14 -3.21
N THR A 11 4.45 11.03 -4.53
CA THR A 11 5.08 12.05 -5.38
C THR A 11 4.34 13.38 -5.28
N GLU A 12 3.01 13.36 -5.30
CA GLU A 12 2.16 14.56 -5.12
C GLU A 12 2.35 15.17 -3.73
N ALA A 13 2.36 14.36 -2.68
CA ALA A 13 2.62 14.83 -1.31
C ALA A 13 3.98 15.54 -1.20
N LEU A 14 5.04 14.95 -1.79
CA LEU A 14 6.38 15.53 -1.81
C LEU A 14 6.42 16.84 -2.59
N GLN A 15 5.71 16.92 -3.72
CA GLN A 15 5.63 18.13 -4.52
C GLN A 15 4.93 19.27 -3.76
N ILE A 16 3.81 18.98 -3.07
CA ILE A 16 3.11 19.97 -2.22
C ILE A 16 4.03 20.51 -1.11
N LEU A 17 4.82 19.63 -0.48
CA LEU A 17 5.77 20.03 0.56
C LEU A 17 6.91 20.86 -0.01
N LYS A 18 7.45 20.50 -1.19
CA LYS A 18 8.47 21.29 -1.88
C LYS A 18 7.98 22.70 -2.21
N ASP A 19 6.72 22.82 -2.61
CA ASP A 19 6.09 24.11 -2.97
C ASP A 19 5.57 24.89 -1.74
N THR A 20 5.71 24.34 -0.53
CA THR A 20 5.26 24.97 0.70
C THR A 20 6.44 25.21 1.64
N ASP A 21 6.79 26.49 1.81
CA ASP A 21 7.81 26.91 2.77
C ASP A 21 7.49 26.39 4.19
N ALA A 22 8.48 25.78 4.83
CA ALA A 22 8.35 25.15 6.14
C ALA A 22 8.01 26.17 7.25
N ASP A 23 8.54 27.39 7.11
CA ASP A 23 8.41 28.47 8.08
C ASP A 23 7.17 29.35 7.85
N ASP A 24 6.44 29.13 6.75
CA ASP A 24 5.21 29.85 6.44
C ASP A 24 4.06 29.40 7.35
N SER A 25 3.76 30.24 8.35
CA SER A 25 2.72 30.01 9.35
C SER A 25 1.30 30.37 8.87
N ARG A 26 1.16 30.93 7.66
CA ARG A 26 -0.14 31.30 7.10
C ARG A 26 -1.07 30.08 7.01
N VAL A 27 -2.37 30.31 7.20
CA VAL A 27 -3.40 29.26 7.21
C VAL A 27 -3.35 28.39 5.94
N LYS A 28 -3.11 29.01 4.77
CA LYS A 28 -2.98 28.28 3.49
C LYS A 28 -1.79 27.32 3.47
N ALA A 29 -0.63 27.73 3.96
CA ALA A 29 0.55 26.87 4.03
C ALA A 29 0.36 25.73 5.04
N ARG A 30 -0.32 25.98 6.16
CA ARG A 30 -0.75 24.92 7.09
C ARG A 30 -1.72 23.92 6.43
N GLY A 31 -2.70 24.41 5.68
CA GLY A 31 -3.65 23.59 4.94
C GLY A 31 -2.97 22.68 3.90
N ARG A 32 -2.04 23.22 3.11
CA ARG A 32 -1.25 22.43 2.14
C ARG A 32 -0.42 21.34 2.81
N ARG A 33 0.22 21.64 3.93
CA ARG A 33 0.96 20.63 4.72
C ARG A 33 0.04 19.55 5.28
N ALA A 34 -1.14 19.91 5.76
CA ALA A 34 -2.13 18.92 6.21
C ALA A 34 -2.58 18.02 5.05
N HIS A 35 -2.82 18.60 3.87
CA HIS A 35 -3.16 17.84 2.66
C HIS A 35 -2.07 16.84 2.28
N ALA A 36 -0.81 17.27 2.20
CA ALA A 36 0.32 16.39 1.90
C ALA A 36 0.45 15.23 2.91
N ARG A 37 0.20 15.48 4.21
CA ARG A 37 0.19 14.42 5.23
C ARG A 37 -0.91 13.39 4.99
N VAL A 38 -2.12 13.83 4.60
CA VAL A 38 -3.23 12.92 4.29
C VAL A 38 -2.87 12.03 3.10
N LEU A 39 -2.32 12.60 2.02
CA LEU A 39 -1.88 11.81 0.85
C LEU A 39 -0.83 10.77 1.23
N ALA A 40 0.16 11.15 2.05
CA ALA A 40 1.17 10.22 2.55
C ALA A 40 0.57 9.12 3.45
N MET A 41 -0.42 9.44 4.28
CA MET A 41 -1.11 8.47 5.12
C MET A 41 -1.93 7.46 4.31
N ILE A 42 -2.61 7.92 3.25
CA ILE A 42 -3.35 7.03 2.33
C ILE A 42 -2.38 6.07 1.65
N ASN A 43 -1.30 6.61 1.07
CA ASN A 43 -0.26 5.80 0.44
C ASN A 43 0.32 4.74 1.41
N PHE A 44 0.62 5.14 2.65
CA PHE A 44 1.13 4.23 3.66
C PHE A 44 0.13 3.13 4.05
N ALA A 45 -1.16 3.47 4.15
CA ALA A 45 -2.21 2.50 4.44
C ALA A 45 -2.34 1.45 3.32
N ASP A 46 -2.28 1.89 2.06
CA ASP A 46 -2.34 1.02 0.89
C ASP A 46 -1.14 0.07 0.83
N GLU A 47 0.09 0.58 1.01
CA GLU A 47 1.29 -0.26 1.04
C GLU A 47 1.29 -1.24 2.23
N THR A 48 0.77 -0.84 3.38
CA THR A 48 0.63 -1.73 4.54
C THR A 48 -0.39 -2.85 4.28
N ALA A 49 -1.51 -2.52 3.62
CA ALA A 49 -2.51 -3.52 3.22
C ALA A 49 -1.93 -4.51 2.20
N ARG A 50 -1.15 -4.01 1.23
CA ARG A 50 -0.42 -4.83 0.26
C ARG A 50 0.58 -5.76 0.93
N LEU A 51 1.43 -5.23 1.82
CA LEU A 51 2.39 -6.03 2.58
C LEU A 51 1.70 -7.13 3.41
N ARG A 52 0.57 -6.81 4.06
CA ARG A 52 -0.22 -7.80 4.80
C ARG A 52 -0.74 -8.92 3.89
N ARG A 53 -1.19 -8.57 2.68
CA ARG A 53 -1.64 -9.55 1.66
C ARG A 53 -0.47 -10.42 1.19
N GLU A 54 0.66 -9.83 0.84
CA GLU A 54 1.87 -10.55 0.42
C GLU A 54 2.37 -11.50 1.51
N GLN A 55 2.38 -11.07 2.77
CA GLN A 55 2.71 -11.93 3.91
C GLN A 55 1.74 -13.10 4.06
N ARG A 56 0.43 -12.88 3.86
CA ARG A 56 -0.57 -13.96 3.90
C ARG A 56 -0.34 -14.98 2.78
N ILE A 57 -0.05 -14.52 1.56
CA ILE A 57 0.32 -15.40 0.44
C ILE A 57 1.57 -16.20 0.77
N ALA A 58 2.62 -15.55 1.30
CA ALA A 58 3.85 -16.23 1.71
C ALA A 58 3.60 -17.31 2.77
N ASN A 59 2.74 -17.03 3.76
CA ASN A 59 2.35 -17.99 4.78
C ASN A 59 1.59 -19.19 4.17
N LEU A 60 0.67 -18.97 3.23
CA LEU A 60 -0.07 -20.03 2.53
C LEU A 60 0.87 -20.90 1.69
N LEU A 61 1.83 -20.30 0.97
CA LEU A 61 2.85 -21.04 0.23
C LEU A 61 3.76 -21.85 1.15
N MET A 62 4.09 -21.31 2.32
CA MET A 62 4.86 -22.04 3.33
C MET A 62 4.07 -23.22 3.90
N LEU A 63 2.78 -23.04 4.22
CA LEU A 63 1.88 -24.11 4.64
C LEU A 63 1.77 -25.21 3.58
N ALA A 64 1.57 -24.83 2.32
CA ALA A 64 1.50 -25.77 1.20
C ALA A 64 2.76 -26.65 1.08
N ARG A 65 3.95 -26.07 1.33
CA ARG A 65 5.22 -26.78 1.27
C ARG A 65 5.40 -27.83 2.38
N MET A 66 4.66 -27.72 3.48
CA MET A 66 4.83 -28.59 4.66
C MET A 66 4.16 -29.97 4.54
N SER A 67 3.56 -30.31 3.38
CA SER A 67 3.01 -31.65 3.08
C SER A 67 1.92 -32.12 4.05
N HIS A 68 0.88 -31.30 4.21
CA HIS A 68 -0.31 -31.65 4.99
C HIS A 68 -1.55 -31.74 4.08
N ASP A 69 -2.62 -32.37 4.57
CA ASP A 69 -3.88 -32.54 3.83
C ASP A 69 -4.47 -31.20 3.34
N ASP A 70 -4.10 -30.09 3.98
CA ASP A 70 -4.50 -28.72 3.62
C ASP A 70 -3.62 -28.07 2.53
N SER A 71 -2.62 -28.78 1.98
CA SER A 71 -1.64 -28.22 1.03
C SER A 71 -2.27 -27.78 -0.28
N GLU A 72 -3.25 -28.51 -0.82
CA GLU A 72 -3.96 -28.12 -2.04
C GLU A 72 -4.84 -26.88 -1.81
N TRP A 73 -5.60 -26.86 -0.71
CA TRP A 73 -6.40 -25.70 -0.34
C TRP A 73 -5.54 -24.44 -0.17
N ALA A 74 -4.40 -24.55 0.51
CA ALA A 74 -3.50 -23.41 0.71
C ALA A 74 -2.90 -22.88 -0.60
N LEU A 75 -2.62 -23.76 -1.57
CA LEU A 75 -2.17 -23.36 -2.92
C LEU A 75 -3.28 -22.68 -3.72
N ASP A 76 -4.50 -23.21 -3.67
CA ASP A 76 -5.64 -22.65 -4.38
C ASP A 76 -6.02 -21.27 -3.83
N GLU A 77 -6.00 -21.11 -2.51
CA GLU A 77 -6.20 -19.81 -1.85
C GLU A 77 -5.09 -18.82 -2.23
N ALA A 78 -3.82 -19.23 -2.20
CA ALA A 78 -2.70 -18.37 -2.61
C ALA A 78 -2.82 -17.94 -4.09
N ARG A 79 -3.25 -18.85 -4.98
CA ARG A 79 -3.50 -18.54 -6.40
C ARG A 79 -4.67 -17.59 -6.56
N SER A 80 -5.79 -17.84 -5.89
CA SER A 80 -6.96 -16.96 -5.92
C SER A 80 -6.58 -15.55 -5.51
N MET A 81 -5.89 -15.42 -4.37
CA MET A 81 -5.41 -14.13 -3.89
C MET A 81 -4.53 -13.45 -4.94
N LEU A 82 -3.54 -14.13 -5.56
CA LEU A 82 -2.69 -13.56 -6.62
C LEU A 82 -3.50 -13.09 -7.86
N HIS A 83 -4.60 -13.76 -8.19
CA HIS A 83 -5.45 -13.41 -9.34
C HIS A 83 -6.36 -12.20 -9.09
N GLU A 84 -6.74 -11.90 -7.84
CA GLU A 84 -7.48 -10.68 -7.48
C GLU A 84 -6.73 -9.37 -7.83
N GLU A 85 -5.45 -9.43 -8.16
CA GLU A 85 -4.64 -8.26 -8.56
C GLU A 85 -4.93 -7.77 -10.00
N LYS A 86 -5.67 -8.55 -10.80
CA LYS A 86 -5.92 -8.29 -12.23
C LYS A 86 -7.28 -7.65 -12.57
N LEU A 87 -8.16 -7.46 -11.59
CA LEU A 87 -9.43 -6.73 -11.75
C LEU A 87 -9.28 -5.30 -11.19
#